data_AF-A0A535DXH3-F1
#
_entry.id   AF-A0A535DXH3-F1
#
_cell.length_a   1.000
_cell.length_b   1.000
_cell.length_c   1.000
_cell.angle_alpha   90.00
_cell.angle_beta   90.00
_cell.angle_gamma   90.00
#
_symmetry.space_group_name_H-M   'P 1'
#
loop_
_entity.id
_entity.type
_entity.pdbx_description
1 polymer ?
#
loop_
_entity_poly.entity_id
_entity_poly.type
_entity_poly.pdbx_seq_one_letter_code
_entity_poly.pdbx_strand_id
1 'polypeptide(L)'
;VVGLRNLTRAEHGHPPGPEASLTKLYWSEMDKRMQELAVGLQGAYGALAPESPFALEDGRWQFGWMWAQAETIYAGSSEIQRNIIAERVLGLPRGR
;
A
#
# COMPACT_ATOMS: atom_id res chain seq x y z
N VAL A 1 0.74 -3.47 -17.18
CA VAL A 1 1.00 -4.86 -17.67
C VAL A 1 0.65 -5.92 -16.63
N VAL A 2 1.20 -5.86 -15.40
CA VAL A 2 0.90 -6.86 -14.34
C VAL A 2 -0.57 -6.89 -13.93
N GLY A 3 -1.20 -5.73 -13.74
CA GLY A 3 -2.63 -5.64 -13.41
C GLY A 3 -3.54 -6.30 -14.46
N LEU A 4 -3.27 -6.05 -15.75
CA LEU A 4 -4.02 -6.66 -16.86
C LEU A 4 -3.84 -8.18 -16.90
N ARG A 5 -2.62 -8.69 -16.66
CA ARG A 5 -2.38 -10.15 -16.56
C ARG A 5 -3.17 -10.80 -15.42
N ASN A 6 -3.24 -10.16 -14.26
CA ASN A 6 -4.03 -10.66 -13.13
C ASN A 6 -5.53 -10.63 -13.42
N LEU A 7 -6.01 -9.57 -14.07
CA LEU A 7 -7.40 -9.48 -14.55
C LEU A 7 -7.73 -10.61 -15.53
N THR A 8 -6.89 -10.84 -16.55
CA THR A 8 -7.09 -11.94 -17.51
C THR A 8 -7.12 -13.31 -16.82
N ARG A 9 -6.28 -13.57 -15.82
CA ARG A 9 -6.33 -14.84 -15.06
C ARG A 9 -7.64 -14.98 -14.28
N ALA A 10 -8.08 -13.90 -13.63
CA ALA A 10 -9.34 -13.89 -12.90
C ALA A 10 -10.54 -14.15 -13.82
N GLU A 11 -10.57 -13.54 -15.02
CA GLU A 11 -11.59 -13.80 -16.06
C GLU A 11 -11.62 -15.28 -16.49
N HIS A 12 -10.47 -15.95 -16.51
CA HIS A 12 -10.38 -17.38 -16.77
C HIS A 12 -10.61 -18.26 -15.51
N GLY A 13 -11.10 -17.70 -14.41
CA GLY A 13 -11.37 -18.41 -13.16
C GLY A 13 -10.12 -18.86 -12.39
N HIS A 14 -8.95 -18.34 -12.76
CA HIS A 14 -7.69 -18.64 -12.09
C HIS A 14 -7.43 -17.59 -11.01
N PRO A 15 -6.94 -17.99 -9.82
CA PRO A 15 -6.59 -17.03 -8.79
C PRO A 15 -5.47 -16.09 -9.27
N PRO A 16 -5.40 -14.86 -8.74
CA PRO A 16 -4.29 -13.94 -9.01
C PRO A 16 -2.94 -14.62 -8.73
N GLY A 17 -1.97 -14.40 -9.63
CA GLY A 17 -0.64 -14.96 -9.48
C GLY A 17 0.20 -14.24 -8.41
N PRO A 18 1.41 -14.74 -8.09
CA PRO A 18 2.35 -14.05 -7.20
C PRO A 18 2.71 -12.64 -7.68
N GLU A 19 2.50 -12.31 -8.96
CA GLU A 19 2.67 -10.97 -9.49
C GLU A 19 1.69 -9.95 -8.89
N ALA A 20 0.57 -10.39 -8.31
CA ALA A 20 -0.31 -9.52 -7.53
C ALA A 20 0.39 -8.91 -6.31
N SER A 21 1.40 -9.60 -5.75
CA SER A 21 2.23 -9.07 -4.67
C SER A 21 3.02 -7.82 -5.09
N LEU A 22 3.42 -7.70 -6.37
CA LEU A 22 4.05 -6.46 -6.86
C LEU A 22 3.09 -5.29 -6.78
N THR A 23 1.85 -5.49 -7.26
CA THR A 23 0.83 -4.43 -7.24
C THR A 23 0.52 -4.01 -5.81
N LYS A 24 0.33 -4.97 -4.89
CA LYS A 24 0.03 -4.66 -3.49
C LYS A 24 1.17 -3.88 -2.85
N LEU A 25 2.41 -4.37 -2.98
CA LEU A 25 3.59 -3.72 -2.40
C LEU A 25 3.77 -2.30 -2.95
N TYR A 26 3.70 -2.14 -4.27
CA TYR A 26 3.83 -0.84 -4.91
C TYR A 26 2.75 0.13 -4.41
N TRP A 27 1.49 -0.31 -4.40
CA TRP A 27 0.37 0.55 -4.03
C TRP A 27 0.43 0.98 -2.56
N SER A 28 0.68 0.06 -1.62
CA SER A 28 0.73 0.40 -0.19
C SER A 28 1.91 1.33 0.16
N GLU A 29 3.06 1.15 -0.49
CA GLU A 29 4.23 2.03 -0.28
C GLU A 29 4.02 3.40 -0.92
N MET A 30 3.36 3.45 -2.08
CA MET A 30 2.99 4.68 -2.77
C MET A 30 1.97 5.48 -1.96
N ASP A 31 0.89 4.84 -1.48
CA ASP A 31 -0.16 5.53 -0.71
C ASP A 31 0.42 6.10 0.58
N LYS A 32 1.19 5.31 1.35
CA LYS A 32 1.87 5.81 2.55
C LYS A 32 2.70 7.07 2.27
N ARG A 33 3.52 7.08 1.22
CA ARG A 33 4.31 8.26 0.82
C ARG A 33 3.44 9.44 0.40
N MET A 34 2.33 9.18 -0.29
CA MET A 34 1.37 10.20 -0.70
C MET A 34 0.73 10.86 0.52
N GLN A 35 0.25 10.07 1.49
CA GLN A 35 -0.37 10.60 2.70
C GLN A 35 0.64 11.33 3.59
N GLU A 36 1.87 10.82 3.70
CA GLU A 36 2.98 11.51 4.40
C GLU A 36 3.28 12.87 3.79
N LEU A 37 3.36 12.95 2.46
CA LEU A 37 3.54 14.21 1.75
C LEU A 37 2.35 15.15 1.97
N ALA A 38 1.13 14.65 1.87
CA ALA A 38 -0.08 15.46 2.02
C ALA A 38 -0.16 16.10 3.40
N VAL A 39 0.06 15.32 4.47
CA VAL A 39 0.13 15.84 5.85
C VAL A 39 1.30 16.81 6.02
N GLY A 40 2.46 16.50 5.43
CA GLY A 40 3.64 17.39 5.48
C GLY A 40 3.41 18.76 4.83
N LEU A 41 2.65 18.82 3.73
CA LEU A 41 2.30 20.08 3.05
C LEU A 41 1.39 20.99 3.88
N GLN A 42 0.67 20.44 4.87
CA GLN A 42 -0.18 21.24 5.77
C GLN A 42 0.61 21.96 6.87
N GLY A 43 1.91 21.71 6.99
CA GLY A 43 2.75 22.28 8.04
C GLY A 43 2.22 21.93 9.44
N ALA A 44 2.06 22.94 10.30
CA ALA A 44 1.61 22.75 11.68
C ALA A 44 0.20 22.11 11.80
N TYR A 45 -0.67 22.31 10.80
CA TYR A 45 -2.02 21.74 10.79
C TYR A 45 -2.02 20.22 10.56
N GLY A 46 -0.95 19.68 9.97
CA GLY A 46 -0.81 18.25 9.73
C GLY A 46 -0.76 17.41 11.01
N ALA A 47 -0.38 18.01 12.14
CA ALA A 47 -0.31 17.33 13.44
C ALA A 47 -1.64 17.31 14.22
N LEU A 48 -2.70 17.94 13.69
CA LEU A 48 -4.01 17.95 14.34
C LEU A 48 -4.67 16.57 14.25
N ALA A 49 -5.53 16.25 15.23
CA ALA A 49 -6.43 15.10 15.10
C ALA A 49 -7.44 15.34 13.95
N PRO A 50 -7.91 14.30 13.23
CA PRO A 50 -8.89 14.48 12.16
C PRO A 50 -10.15 15.22 12.58
N GLU A 51 -10.60 15.03 13.83
CA GLU A 51 -11.81 15.64 14.39
C GLU A 51 -11.59 17.08 14.88
N SER A 52 -10.36 17.62 14.77
CA SER A 52 -10.06 18.98 15.16
C SER A 52 -10.88 19.97 14.32
N PRO A 53 -11.51 21.00 14.93
CA PRO A 53 -12.22 22.03 14.19
C PRO A 53 -11.28 22.90 13.32
N PHE A 54 -9.97 22.77 13.50
CA PHE A 54 -8.95 23.46 12.73
C PHE A 54 -8.25 22.56 11.70
N ALA A 55 -8.67 21.29 11.56
CA ALA A 55 -8.12 20.41 10.55
C ALA A 55 -8.50 20.90 9.14
N LEU A 56 -7.54 20.87 8.21
CA LEU A 56 -7.81 21.20 6.81
C LEU A 56 -8.54 20.02 6.15
N GLU A 57 -9.43 20.32 5.19
CA GLU A 57 -10.23 19.32 4.46
C GLU A 57 -10.91 18.30 5.39
N ASP A 58 -11.50 18.77 6.49
CA ASP A 58 -12.23 17.95 7.47
C ASP A 58 -11.41 16.77 8.01
N GLY A 59 -10.09 16.93 8.13
CA GLY A 59 -9.19 15.91 8.69
C GLY A 59 -8.91 14.73 7.76
N ARG A 60 -9.33 14.81 6.49
CA ARG A 60 -9.20 13.73 5.49
C ARG A 60 -7.79 13.16 5.39
N TRP A 61 -6.78 14.03 5.35
CA TRP A 61 -5.39 13.65 5.13
C TRP A 61 -4.76 13.00 6.37
N GLN A 62 -5.15 13.43 7.56
CA GLN A 62 -4.74 12.86 8.83
C GLN A 62 -5.33 11.45 9.01
N PHE A 63 -6.63 11.30 8.69
CA PHE A 63 -7.28 10.00 8.67
C PHE A 63 -6.61 9.07 7.65
N GLY A 64 -6.39 9.55 6.42
CA GLY A 64 -5.69 8.81 5.37
C GLY A 64 -4.28 8.38 5.80
N TRP A 65 -3.50 9.28 6.38
CA TRP A 65 -2.15 8.98 6.88
C TRP A 65 -2.13 7.91 7.97
N MET A 66 -3.09 7.95 8.90
CA MET A 66 -3.24 6.92 9.94
C MET A 66 -3.61 5.57 9.31
N TRP A 67 -4.52 5.57 8.34
CA TRP A 67 -4.94 4.36 7.63
C TRP A 67 -3.81 3.74 6.80
N ALA A 68 -3.04 4.56 6.08
CA ALA A 68 -1.95 4.11 5.23
C ALA A 68 -0.84 3.34 5.98
N GLN A 69 -0.69 3.57 7.28
CA GLN A 69 0.22 2.76 8.10
C GLN A 69 -0.20 1.28 8.12
N ALA A 70 -1.50 1.02 8.23
CA ALA A 70 -2.04 -0.34 8.25
C ALA A 70 -1.88 -1.05 6.91
N GLU A 71 -1.89 -0.32 5.78
CA GLU A 71 -1.81 -0.88 4.43
C GLU A 71 -0.52 -1.64 4.15
N THR A 72 0.58 -1.20 4.76
CA THR A 72 1.87 -1.89 4.67
C THR A 72 1.91 -3.19 5.49
N ILE A 73 0.89 -3.46 6.32
CA ILE A 73 0.84 -4.60 7.26
C ILE A 73 -0.27 -5.59 6.88
N TYR A 74 -1.51 -5.11 6.67
CA TYR A 74 -2.63 -6.00 6.42
C TYR A 74 -2.52 -6.69 5.04
N ALA A 75 -3.23 -7.81 4.90
CA ALA A 75 -3.20 -8.65 3.70
C ALA A 75 -1.77 -9.09 3.29
N GLY A 76 -0.91 -9.29 4.30
CA GLY A 76 0.49 -9.64 4.14
C GLY A 76 1.37 -8.40 4.14
N SER A 77 2.30 -8.33 5.09
CA SER A 77 3.18 -7.17 5.25
C SER A 77 4.07 -6.95 4.04
N SER A 78 4.59 -5.74 3.88
CA SER A 78 5.53 -5.40 2.81
C SER A 78 6.74 -6.37 2.75
N GLU A 79 7.24 -6.87 3.89
CA GLU A 79 8.29 -7.90 3.96
C GLU A 79 7.83 -9.22 3.35
N ILE A 80 6.62 -9.67 3.68
CA ILE A 80 6.06 -10.91 3.12
C ILE A 80 5.84 -10.76 1.61
N GLN A 81 5.35 -9.61 1.14
CA GLN A 81 5.23 -9.38 -0.30
C GLN A 81 6.60 -9.41 -1.01
N ARG A 82 7.63 -8.79 -0.41
CA ARG A 82 9.01 -8.86 -0.94
C ARG A 82 9.53 -10.29 -1.01
N ASN A 83 9.25 -11.12 0.00
CA ASN A 83 9.63 -12.54 -0.01
C ASN A 83 8.90 -13.32 -1.13
N ILE A 84 7.59 -13.10 -1.31
CA ILE A 84 6.84 -13.72 -2.41
C ILE A 84 7.41 -13.33 -3.76
N ILE A 85 7.75 -12.06 -3.96
CA ILE A 85 8.37 -11.56 -5.19
C ILE A 85 9.74 -12.23 -5.41
N ALA A 86 10.59 -12.23 -4.39
CA ALA A 86 11.91 -12.86 -4.45
C ALA A 86 11.82 -14.34 -4.84
N GLU A 87 11.00 -15.13 -4.14
CA GLU A 87 10.94 -16.58 -4.31
C GLU A 87 10.14 -17.00 -5.56
N ARG A 88 8.96 -16.40 -5.78
CA ARG A 88 7.99 -16.91 -6.77
C ARG A 88 8.00 -16.14 -8.08
N VAL A 89 8.51 -14.92 -8.10
CA VAL A 89 8.64 -14.12 -9.33
C VAL A 89 10.08 -14.15 -9.84
N LEU A 90 11.06 -13.98 -8.95
CA LEU A 90 12.49 -13.92 -9.31
C LEU A 90 13.23 -15.26 -9.18
N GLY A 91 12.63 -16.28 -8.55
CA GLY A 91 13.24 -17.61 -8.40
C GLY A 91 14.42 -17.65 -7.42
N LEU A 92 14.52 -16.67 -6.51
CA LEU A 92 15.57 -16.63 -5.50
C LEU A 92 15.35 -17.73 -4.44
N PRO A 93 16.43 -18.27 -3.85
CA PRO A 93 16.32 -19.23 -2.76
C PRO A 93 15.66 -18.60 -1.53
N ARG A 94 14.96 -19.42 -0.73
CA ARG A 94 14.33 -18.98 0.52
C ARG A 94 15.39 -18.47 1.51
N GLY A 95 15.14 -17.30 2.10
CA GLY A 95 15.92 -16.81 3.23
C GLY A 95 15.82 -17.79 4.41
N ARG A 96 16.95 -18.04 5.09
CA ARG A 96 17.00 -18.83 6.32
C ARG A 96 16.33 -18.11 7.48
#